data_AF-A0A0N1ICT7-F1
#
_entry.id   AF-A0A0N1ICT7-F1
#
_cell.length_a   1.000
_cell.length_b   1.000
_cell.length_c   1.000
_cell.angle_alpha   90.00
_cell.angle_beta   90.00
_cell.angle_gamma   90.00
#
_symmetry.space_group_name_H-M   'P 1'
#
loop_
_entity.id
_entity.type
_entity.pdbx_description
1 polymer ?
#
loop_
_entity_poly.entity_id
_entity_poly.type
_entity_poly.pdbx_seq_one_letter_code
_entity_poly.pdbx_strand_id
1 'polypeptide(L)' 'MKYIILQLLCFTGAWASPRLDPLVDSKRGLIRGLQATDGDYAMFLGIPYAMVNYTNPFGQDFNHPFVKY' A
#
# COMPACT_ATOMS: atom_id res chain seq x y z
N MET A 1 14.23 32.03 -26.74
CA MET A 1 14.35 30.78 -27.52
C MET A 1 15.40 29.82 -26.94
N LYS A 2 16.60 30.29 -26.57
CA LYS A 2 17.72 29.44 -26.12
C LYS A 2 17.48 28.57 -24.88
N TYR A 3 16.58 28.97 -23.98
CA TYR A 3 16.30 28.23 -22.73
C TYR A 3 14.99 27.44 -22.75
N ILE A 4 14.26 27.46 -23.86
CA ILE A 4 12.92 26.82 -23.93
C ILE A 4 13.02 25.31 -23.72
N ILE A 5 14.04 24.66 -24.30
CA ILE A 5 14.27 23.23 -24.14
C ILE A 5 14.62 22.89 -22.69
N LEU A 6 15.43 23.73 -22.03
CA LEU A 6 15.80 23.56 -20.63
C LEU A 6 14.59 23.75 -19.70
N GLN A 7 13.73 24.74 -20.00
CA GLN A 7 12.49 24.99 -19.28
C GLN A 7 11.50 23.82 -19.43
N LEU A 8 11.34 23.28 -20.65
CA LEU A 8 10.50 22.09 -20.87
C LEU A 8 11.00 20.87 -20.08
N LEU A 9 12.31 20.61 -20.09
CA LEU A 9 12.93 19.50 -19.37
C LEU A 9 12.77 19.59 -17.84
N CYS A 10 12.84 20.80 -17.28
CA CYS A 10 12.61 21.01 -15.85
C CYS A 10 11.13 20.80 -15.47
N PHE A 11 10.19 21.20 -16.32
CA PHE A 11 8.76 21.03 -16.07
C PHE A 11 8.34 19.55 -16.11
N THR A 12 8.91 18.74 -17.00
CA THR A 12 8.58 17.30 -17.08
C THR A 12 9.18 16.50 -15.92
N GLY A 13 10.37 16.88 -15.42
CA GLY A 13 11.00 16.22 -14.28
C GLY A 13 10.29 16.48 -12.94
N ALA A 14 9.63 17.63 -12.79
CA ALA A 14 8.92 17.99 -11.55
C ALA A 14 7.59 17.24 -11.36
N TRP A 15 7.05 16.63 -12.41
CA TRP A 15 5.85 15.78 -12.38
C TRP A 15 6.16 14.29 -12.24
N ALA A 16 7.38 13.94 -11.82
CA ALA A 16 7.66 12.58 -11.36
C ALA A 16 7.10 12.42 -9.95
N SER A 17 5.82 12.05 -9.82
CA SER A 17 5.23 11.69 -8.54
C SER A 17 5.98 10.48 -7.97
N PRO A 18 6.79 10.63 -6.89
CA PRO A 18 7.43 9.45 -6.30
C PRO A 18 6.32 8.51 -5.87
N ARG A 19 6.35 7.26 -6.34
CA ARG A 19 5.36 6.25 -5.98
C ARG A 19 5.63 5.82 -4.54
N LEU A 20 5.13 6.62 -3.59
CA LEU A 20 5.15 6.32 -2.17
C LEU A 20 3.94 5.43 -1.90
N ASP A 21 4.15 4.12 -1.85
CA ASP A 21 3.10 3.20 -1.46
C ASP A 21 2.63 3.54 -0.03
N PRO A 22 1.32 3.69 0.19
CA PRO A 22 0.77 3.95 1.52
C PRO A 22 1.22 2.90 2.52
N LEU A 23 1.57 3.32 3.73
CA LEU A 23 2.02 2.43 4.80
C LEU A 23 1.20 2.69 6.06
N VAL A 24 0.60 1.64 6.61
CA VAL A 24 -0.16 1.70 7.86
C VAL A 24 0.51 0.82 8.91
N ASP A 25 0.74 1.38 10.09
CA ASP A 25 1.11 0.60 11.26
C ASP A 25 -0.15 0.00 11.92
N SER A 26 -0.07 -1.28 12.24
CA SER A 26 -1.18 -2.04 12.83
C SER A 26 -0.67 -2.83 14.02
N LYS A 27 -1.60 -3.32 14.85
CA LYS A 27 -1.27 -4.24 15.96
C LYS A 27 -0.54 -5.52 15.50
N ARG A 28 -0.55 -5.81 14.20
CA ARG A 28 0.05 -6.99 13.57
C ARG A 28 1.26 -6.67 12.68
N GLY A 29 1.76 -5.43 12.70
CA GLY A 29 2.89 -4.97 11.89
C GLY A 29 2.49 -4.03 10.76
N LEU A 30 3.48 -3.66 9.95
CA LEU A 30 3.33 -2.70 8.87
C LEU A 30 2.62 -3.32 7.67
N ILE A 31 1.63 -2.62 7.15
CA ILE A 31 0.86 -3.01 5.98
C ILE A 31 1.14 -2.01 4.86
N ARG A 32 1.65 -2.51 3.74
CA ARG A 32 1.81 -1.73 2.51
C ARG A 32 0.51 -1.78 1.70
N GLY A 33 0.04 -0.62 1.28
CA GLY A 33 -1.13 -0.45 0.43
C GLY A 33 -0.76 -0.03 -0.99
N LEU A 34 -1.79 0.28 -1.77
CA LEU A 34 -1.71 0.83 -3.11
C LEU A 34 -2.35 2.21 -3.12
N GLN A 35 -1.68 3.21 -3.67
CA GLN A 35 -2.30 4.50 -3.92
C GLN A 35 -3.27 4.38 -5.11
N ALA A 36 -4.48 4.92 -4.96
CA ALA A 36 -5.43 5.02 -6.06
C ALA A 36 -4.88 5.92 -7.18
N THR A 37 -5.31 5.70 -8.42
CA THR A 37 -4.83 6.44 -9.59
C THR A 37 -5.24 7.91 -9.57
N ASP A 38 -6.36 8.22 -8.93
CA ASP A 38 -6.83 9.60 -8.67
C ASP A 38 -6.13 10.27 -7.49
N GLY A 39 -5.42 9.50 -6.65
CA GLY A 39 -4.71 10.00 -5.49
C GLY A 39 -5.59 10.24 -4.25
N ASP A 40 -6.90 10.02 -4.33
CA ASP A 40 -7.84 10.42 -3.27
C ASP A 40 -7.94 9.40 -2.12
N TYR A 41 -7.50 8.17 -2.35
CA TYR A 41 -7.55 7.11 -1.34
C TYR A 41 -6.43 6.09 -1.50
N ALA A 42 -6.23 5.30 -0.45
CA ALA A 42 -5.31 4.17 -0.41
C ALA A 42 -6.11 2.86 -0.25
N MET A 43 -5.67 1.81 -0.94
CA MET A 43 -6.26 0.48 -0.86
C MET A 43 -5.33 -0.49 -0.14
N PHE A 44 -5.87 -1.25 0.81
CA PHE A 44 -5.17 -2.32 1.50
C PHE A 44 -5.97 -3.60 1.32
N LEU A 45 -5.44 -4.54 0.54
CA LEU A 45 -6.18 -5.70 0.04
C LEU A 45 -5.56 -7.00 0.56
N GLY A 46 -6.40 -8.01 0.81
CA GLY A 46 -5.95 -9.34 1.20
C GLY A 46 -5.28 -9.42 2.56
N ILE A 47 -5.56 -8.47 3.47
CA ILE A 47 -4.95 -8.45 4.80
C ILE A 47 -5.54 -9.60 5.62
N PRO A 48 -4.72 -10.56 6.07
CA PRO A 48 -5.22 -11.71 6.80
C PRO A 48 -5.76 -11.26 8.18
N TYR A 49 -7.03 -11.55 8.43
CA TYR A 49 -7.68 -11.22 9.70
C TYR A 49 -7.71 -12.41 10.69
N ALA A 50 -7.71 -13.64 10.17
CA ALA A 50 -7.78 -14.89 10.93
C ALA A 50 -7.05 -16.04 10.19
N MET A 51 -6.90 -17.18 10.86
CA MET A 51 -6.39 -18.43 10.29
C MET A 51 -7.54 -19.38 9.93
N VAL A 52 -7.40 -20.07 8.79
CA VAL A 52 -8.38 -21.07 8.33
C VAL A 52 -8.31 -22.31 9.22
N ASN A 53 -9.46 -22.73 9.75
CA ASN A 53 -9.61 -23.98 10.48
C ASN A 53 -9.94 -25.14 9.51
N TYR A 54 -8.92 -25.84 9.02
CA TYR A 54 -9.11 -26.94 8.06
C TYR A 54 -9.80 -28.18 8.66
N THR A 55 -9.76 -28.37 9.98
CA THR A 55 -10.38 -29.52 10.65
C THR A 55 -11.84 -29.28 11.00
N ASN A 56 -12.24 -28.02 11.19
CA ASN A 56 -13.62 -27.61 11.36
C ASN A 56 -13.90 -26.28 10.61
N PRO A 57 -14.18 -26.33 9.30
CA PRO A 57 -14.33 -25.13 8.46
C PRO A 57 -15.58 -24.31 8.78
N PHE A 58 -16.52 -24.87 9.54
CA PHE A 58 -17.73 -24.20 10.01
C PHE A 58 -17.64 -23.80 11.49
N GLY A 59 -16.51 -24.06 12.14
CA GLY A 59 -16.26 -23.69 13.53
C GLY A 59 -15.80 -22.24 13.68
N GLN A 60 -15.57 -21.83 14.93
CA GLN A 60 -14.99 -20.52 15.22
C GLN A 60 -13.60 -20.38 14.57
N ASP A 61 -13.29 -19.16 14.14
CA ASP A 61 -12.01 -18.80 13.54
C ASP A 61 -10.89 -18.79 14.59
N PHE A 62 -9.67 -19.11 14.12
CA PHE A 62 -8.48 -18.92 14.94
C PHE A 62 -7.93 -17.52 14.71
N ASN A 63 -7.59 -16.81 15.79
CA ASN A 63 -6.88 -15.54 15.67
C ASN A 63 -5.57 -15.74 14.92
N HIS A 64 -5.30 -14.87 13.94
CA HIS A 64 -4.05 -14.92 13.17
C HIS A 64 -2.83 -14.64 14.10
N PRO A 65 -1.75 -15.46 14.04
CA PRO A 65 -0.59 -15.30 14.90
C PRO A 65 0.19 -14.02 14.58
N PHE A 66 0.82 -13.49 15.61
CA PHE A 66 1.60 -12.26 15.60
C PHE A 66 3.03 -12.55 15.13
N VAL A 67 3.52 -11.82 14.14
CA VAL A 67 4.97 -11.68 13.92
C VAL A 67 5.33 -10.26 14.33
N LYS A 68 5.85 -10.11 15.55
CA LYS A 68 6.53 -8.88 15.97
C LYS A 68 7.89 -8.87 15.25
N TYR A 69 8.06 -7.94 14.32
CA TYR A 69 9.37 -7.60 13.77
C TYR A 69 10.15 -6.76 14.79
#